data_AF-M1CNT8-F1
#
_entry.id   AF-M1CNT8-F1
#
_cell.length_a   1.000
_cell.length_b   1.000
_cell.length_c   1.000
_cell.angle_alpha   90.00
_cell.angle_beta   90.00
_cell.angle_gamma   90.00
#
_symmetry.space_group_name_H-M   'P 1'
#
loop_
_entity.id
_entity.type
_entity.pdbx_description
1 polymer ?
#
loop_
_entity_poly.entity_id
_entity_poly.type
_entity_poly.pdbx_seq_one_letter_code
_entity_poly.pdbx_strand_id
1 'polypeptide(L)'
;MHKIFKLCGSPSEEYWKKSKLPHATSFKPQHPYKRCVTDTFKDFPPSALALVDILLSIEPERRGTAYSALNSEFFSTKPLPCDPSSLPKYPPSKEYDAKIREEEARRRKAESVKGCGDESLSKSSRQSKGESTTESISGQVDLLLFSERN
;
A
#
# COMPACT_ATOMS: atom_id res chain seq x y z
N MET A 1 -7.10 1.10 26.67
CA MET A 1 -5.72 1.19 26.14
C MET A 1 -4.90 -0.13 26.20
N HIS A 2 -5.47 -1.35 26.12
CA HIS A 2 -4.69 -2.61 26.14
C HIS A 2 -5.08 -3.58 25.00
N LYS A 3 -5.30 -3.07 23.77
CA LYS A 3 -5.83 -3.88 22.65
C LYS A 3 -4.91 -5.06 22.30
N ILE A 4 -3.59 -4.84 22.32
CA ILE A 4 -2.60 -5.90 22.04
C ILE A 4 -2.69 -7.02 23.08
N PHE A 5 -2.65 -6.69 24.38
CA PHE A 5 -2.69 -7.71 25.44
C PHE A 5 -4.03 -8.45 25.52
N LYS A 6 -5.15 -7.79 25.18
CA LYS A 6 -6.46 -8.45 25.09
C LYS A 6 -6.51 -9.56 24.03
N LEU A 7 -5.73 -9.44 22.96
CA LEU A 7 -5.66 -10.43 21.88
C LEU A 7 -4.52 -11.42 22.10
N CYS A 8 -3.30 -10.92 22.25
CA CYS A 8 -2.08 -11.71 22.30
C CYS A 8 -1.77 -12.30 23.68
N GLY A 9 -2.50 -11.89 24.72
CA GLY A 9 -2.24 -12.21 26.12
C GLY A 9 -1.30 -11.21 26.80
N SER A 10 -1.30 -11.22 28.13
CA SER A 10 -0.33 -10.44 28.90
C SER A 10 1.08 -11.06 28.85
N PRO A 11 2.15 -10.26 28.75
CA PRO A 11 3.52 -10.76 28.84
C PRO A 11 3.82 -11.40 30.20
N SER A 12 4.81 -12.30 30.24
CA SER A 12 5.31 -12.92 31.46
C SER A 12 6.00 -11.90 32.39
N GLU A 13 6.10 -12.21 33.69
CA GLU A 13 6.85 -11.37 34.64
C GLU A 13 8.33 -11.24 34.26
N GLU A 14 8.91 -12.28 33.68
CA GLU A 14 10.28 -12.27 33.18
C GLU A 14 10.47 -11.28 32.03
N TYR A 15 9.50 -11.20 31.11
CA TYR A 15 9.51 -10.22 30.03
C TYR A 15 9.59 -8.79 30.58
N TRP A 16 8.77 -8.47 31.58
CA TRP A 16 8.76 -7.13 32.19
C TRP A 16 10.07 -6.79 32.88
N LYS A 17 10.73 -7.77 33.54
CA LYS A 17 12.05 -7.59 34.16
C LYS A 17 13.15 -7.34 33.14
N LYS A 18 13.09 -8.03 31.98
CA LYS A 18 14.08 -7.90 30.91
C LYS A 18 13.84 -6.68 30.02
N SER A 19 12.61 -6.17 29.97
CA SER A 19 12.27 -5.04 29.09
C SER A 19 13.01 -3.78 29.53
N LYS A 20 13.84 -3.24 28.65
CA LYS A 20 14.58 -1.99 28.85
C LYS A 20 13.81 -0.77 28.34
N LEU A 21 12.52 -0.93 28.04
CA LEU A 21 11.72 0.11 27.40
C LEU A 21 11.31 1.16 28.43
N PRO A 22 11.49 2.46 28.13
CA PRO A 22 10.98 3.52 28.98
C PRO A 22 9.45 3.38 29.10
N HIS A 23 8.94 3.47 30.33
CA HIS A 23 7.51 3.32 30.66
C HIS A 23 6.87 1.95 30.39
N ALA A 24 7.65 0.88 30.20
CA ALA A 24 7.11 -0.47 29.98
C ALA A 24 6.09 -0.87 31.06
N THR A 25 6.42 -0.62 32.33
CA THR A 25 5.59 -0.97 33.48
C THR A 25 4.30 -0.14 33.59
N SER A 26 4.24 1.05 32.98
CA SER A 26 3.02 1.87 32.94
C SER A 26 1.90 1.22 32.10
N PHE A 27 2.25 0.28 31.22
CA PHE A 27 1.30 -0.49 30.43
C PHE A 27 1.03 -1.88 31.00
N LYS A 28 1.64 -2.24 32.14
CA LYS A 28 1.39 -3.53 32.79
C LYS A 28 -0.05 -3.55 33.27
N PRO A 29 -0.92 -4.42 32.72
CA PRO A 29 -2.30 -4.48 33.14
C PRO A 29 -2.38 -5.04 34.58
N GLN A 30 -3.31 -4.52 35.38
CA GLN A 30 -3.55 -5.00 36.75
C GLN A 30 -3.87 -6.49 36.80
N HIS A 31 -4.66 -6.96 35.83
CA HIS A 31 -5.00 -8.36 35.68
C HIS A 31 -4.41 -8.92 34.37
N PRO A 32 -3.72 -10.07 34.40
CA PRO A 32 -3.23 -10.72 33.19
C PRO A 32 -4.37 -11.09 32.23
N TYR A 33 -4.20 -10.79 30.95
CA TYR A 33 -5.10 -11.23 29.90
C TYR A 33 -4.69 -12.61 29.41
N LYS A 34 -5.68 -13.49 29.19
CA LYS A 34 -5.49 -14.73 28.45
C LYS A 34 -5.24 -14.40 26.97
N ARG A 35 -4.40 -15.18 26.31
CA ARG A 35 -4.24 -15.13 24.85
C ARG A 35 -5.50 -15.69 24.16
N CYS A 36 -6.01 -14.96 23.18
CA CYS A 36 -7.26 -15.25 22.46
C CYS A 36 -7.06 -15.29 20.93
N VAL A 37 -5.82 -15.39 20.44
CA VAL A 37 -5.52 -15.39 18.98
C VAL A 37 -6.21 -16.55 18.27
N THR A 38 -6.11 -17.76 18.82
CA THR A 38 -6.76 -18.97 18.27
C THR A 38 -8.27 -18.84 18.20
N ASP A 39 -8.87 -18.23 19.23
CA ASP A 39 -10.32 -18.05 19.32
C ASP A 39 -10.82 -16.97 18.35
N THR A 40 -10.02 -15.91 18.15
CA THR A 40 -10.34 -14.78 17.28
C THR A 40 -10.22 -15.14 15.80
N PHE A 41 -9.21 -15.93 15.45
CA PHE A 41 -8.93 -16.35 14.07
C PHE A 41 -9.28 -17.82 13.81
N LYS A 42 -10.26 -18.36 14.54
CA LYS A 42 -10.70 -19.77 14.42
C LYS A 42 -11.18 -20.16 13.03
N ASP A 43 -11.61 -19.18 12.23
CA ASP A 43 -12.11 -19.40 10.87
C ASP A 43 -10.97 -19.50 9.84
N PHE A 44 -9.72 -19.28 10.26
CA PHE A 44 -8.56 -19.43 9.39
C PHE A 44 -8.20 -20.91 9.20
N PRO A 45 -7.62 -21.26 8.04
CA PRO A 45 -7.00 -22.58 7.87
C PRO A 45 -5.99 -22.85 8.99
N PRO A 46 -5.86 -24.10 9.47
CA PRO A 46 -4.94 -24.45 10.55
C PRO A 46 -3.49 -24.00 10.31
N SER A 47 -3.01 -24.11 9.07
CA SER A 47 -1.67 -23.66 8.67
C SER A 47 -1.49 -22.14 8.80
N ALA A 48 -2.51 -21.37 8.43
CA ALA A 48 -2.52 -19.92 8.60
C ALA A 48 -2.57 -19.53 10.08
N LEU A 49 -3.40 -20.23 10.86
CA LEU A 49 -3.55 -19.97 12.29
C LEU A 49 -2.24 -20.20 13.04
N ALA A 50 -1.53 -21.29 12.73
CA ALA A 50 -0.21 -21.57 13.30
C ALA A 50 0.80 -20.46 12.99
N LEU A 51 0.82 -19.97 11.74
CA LEU A 51 1.70 -18.87 11.36
C LEU A 51 1.36 -17.56 12.08
N VAL A 52 0.07 -17.20 12.14
CA VAL A 52 -0.40 -15.98 12.83
C VAL A 52 -0.10 -16.06 14.33
N ASP A 53 -0.23 -17.24 14.95
CA ASP A 53 0.07 -17.44 16.36
C ASP A 53 1.54 -17.10 16.68
N ILE A 54 2.47 -17.58 15.85
CA ILE A 54 3.90 -17.28 15.97
C ILE A 54 4.16 -15.78 15.75
N LEU A 55 3.65 -15.20 14.66
CA LEU A 55 3.89 -13.79 14.29
C LEU A 55 3.34 -12.81 15.34
N LEU A 56 2.25 -13.15 16.02
CA LEU A 56 1.64 -12.36 17.09
C LEU A 56 2.16 -12.71 18.49
N SER A 57 3.36 -13.29 18.59
CA SER A 57 4.06 -13.48 19.85
C SER A 57 4.46 -12.14 20.48
N ILE A 58 4.16 -11.99 21.76
CA ILE A 58 4.51 -10.82 22.58
C ILE A 58 6.04 -10.72 22.74
N GLU A 59 6.68 -11.85 23.00
CA GLU A 59 8.13 -11.96 23.15
C GLU A 59 8.80 -11.98 21.75
N PRO A 60 9.71 -11.04 21.46
CA PRO A 60 10.39 -10.96 20.16
C PRO A 60 11.12 -12.23 19.78
N GLU A 61 11.74 -12.89 20.76
CA GLU A 61 12.54 -14.11 20.56
C GLU A 61 11.68 -15.27 20.06
N ARG A 62 10.39 -15.30 20.44
CA ARG A 62 9.44 -16.33 20.02
C ARG A 62 8.74 -16.04 18.68
N ARG A 63 8.87 -14.82 18.16
CA ARG A 63 8.20 -14.40 16.92
C ARG A 63 8.83 -14.97 15.65
N GLY A 64 10.10 -15.37 15.72
CA GLY A 64 10.86 -15.84 14.58
C GLY A 64 11.23 -14.72 13.59
N THR A 65 11.74 -15.12 12.43
CA THR A 65 12.19 -14.23 11.35
C THR A 65 11.30 -14.35 10.11
N ALA A 66 11.47 -13.43 9.15
CA ALA A 66 10.82 -13.56 7.85
C ALA A 66 11.19 -14.87 7.14
N TYR A 67 12.44 -15.32 7.27
CA TYR A 67 12.89 -16.58 6.71
C TYR A 67 12.16 -17.79 7.32
N SER A 68 12.02 -17.85 8.64
CA SER A 68 11.25 -18.94 9.28
C SER A 68 9.76 -18.87 8.91
N ALA A 69 9.21 -17.67 8.74
CA ALA A 69 7.81 -17.50 8.33
C ALA A 69 7.58 -18.03 6.90
N LEU A 70 8.50 -17.80 5.97
CA LEU A 70 8.40 -18.33 4.59
C LEU A 70 8.44 -19.85 4.53
N ASN A 71 9.11 -20.51 5.48
CA ASN A 71 9.16 -21.97 5.60
C ASN A 71 7.92 -22.58 6.28
N SER A 72 6.91 -21.76 6.63
CA SER A 72 5.64 -22.23 7.18
C SER A 72 4.86 -23.07 6.17
N GLU A 73 4.14 -24.08 6.66
CA GLU A 73 3.17 -24.85 5.88
C GLU A 73 2.12 -23.99 5.19
N PHE A 74 1.84 -22.80 5.72
CA PHE A 74 0.89 -21.86 5.10
C PHE A 74 1.25 -21.52 3.64
N PHE A 75 2.54 -21.38 3.33
CA PHE A 75 2.99 -21.01 1.97
C PHE A 75 3.15 -22.20 1.03
N SER A 76 3.17 -23.44 1.55
CA SER A 76 3.30 -24.67 0.77
C SER A 76 1.99 -25.46 0.65
N THR A 77 0.98 -25.14 1.46
CA THR A 77 -0.33 -25.80 1.45
C THR A 77 -1.25 -25.18 0.40
N LYS A 78 -2.07 -26.01 -0.27
CA LYS A 78 -3.10 -25.53 -1.20
C LYS A 78 -4.26 -24.84 -0.44
N PRO A 79 -4.88 -23.80 -1.01
CA PRO A 79 -4.58 -23.17 -2.29
C PRO A 79 -3.31 -22.32 -2.23
N LEU A 80 -2.48 -22.44 -3.27
CA LEU A 80 -1.31 -21.60 -3.41
C LEU A 80 -1.73 -20.14 -3.71
N PRO A 81 -0.84 -19.15 -3.48
CA PRO A 81 -1.09 -17.77 -3.83
C PRO A 81 -1.53 -17.63 -5.30
N CYS A 82 -2.47 -16.72 -5.54
CA CYS A 82 -2.92 -16.42 -6.91
C CYS A 82 -1.78 -15.85 -7.75
N ASP A 83 -1.85 -16.06 -9.06
CA ASP A 83 -0.88 -15.49 -9.99
C ASP A 83 -0.89 -13.94 -9.90
N PRO A 84 0.26 -13.26 -9.89
CA PRO A 84 0.31 -11.81 -9.80
C PRO A 84 -0.47 -11.07 -10.89
N SER A 85 -0.66 -11.68 -12.07
CA SER A 85 -1.47 -11.11 -13.15
C SER A 85 -2.99 -11.10 -12.85
N SER A 86 -3.44 -11.96 -11.94
CA SER A 86 -4.84 -12.05 -11.50
C SER A 86 -5.21 -11.02 -10.42
N LEU A 87 -4.21 -10.32 -9.87
CA LEU A 87 -4.44 -9.29 -8.86
C LEU A 87 -5.14 -8.06 -9.48
N PRO A 88 -6.05 -7.40 -8.73
CA PRO A 88 -6.69 -6.18 -9.19
C PRO A 88 -5.66 -5.07 -9.43
N LYS A 89 -5.77 -4.40 -10.59
CA LYS A 89 -4.95 -3.23 -10.92
C LYS A 89 -5.55 -2.00 -10.28
N TYR A 90 -4.87 -1.49 -9.25
CA TYR A 90 -5.23 -0.23 -8.63
C TYR A 90 -4.52 0.95 -9.33
N PRO A 91 -5.13 2.14 -9.36
CA PRO A 91 -4.42 3.34 -9.76
C PRO A 91 -3.20 3.57 -8.84
N PRO A 92 -2.13 4.24 -9.31
CA PRO A 92 -0.96 4.51 -8.48
C PRO A 92 -1.37 5.28 -7.22
N SER A 93 -1.32 4.58 -6.09
CA SER A 93 -1.80 5.02 -4.77
C SER A 93 -0.67 5.34 -3.80
N LYS A 94 0.59 5.16 -4.24
CA LYS A 94 1.73 5.57 -3.43
C LYS A 94 1.72 7.08 -3.31
N GLU A 95 1.91 7.56 -2.08
CA GLU A 95 1.93 8.99 -1.76
C GLU A 95 2.91 9.76 -2.66
N TYR A 96 4.04 9.14 -3.01
CA TYR A 96 5.03 9.69 -3.93
C TYR A 96 4.48 9.90 -5.35
N ASP A 97 3.79 8.90 -5.92
CA ASP A 97 3.21 8.97 -7.26
C ASP A 97 2.07 9.98 -7.33
N ALA A 98 1.30 10.10 -6.24
CA ALA A 98 0.26 11.12 -6.10
C ALA A 98 0.86 12.53 -6.04
N LYS A 99 1.92 12.72 -5.25
CA LYS A 99 2.66 13.99 -5.15
C LYS A 99 3.27 14.42 -6.48
N ILE A 100 3.90 13.51 -7.23
CA ILE A 100 4.45 13.83 -8.56
C ILE A 100 3.33 14.30 -9.48
N ARG A 101 2.19 13.59 -9.53
CA ARG A 101 1.08 13.95 -10.41
C ARG A 101 0.47 15.31 -10.05
N GLU A 102 0.33 15.59 -8.76
CA GLU A 102 -0.15 16.89 -8.28
C GLU A 102 0.81 18.01 -8.67
N GLU A 103 2.11 17.79 -8.50
CA GLU A 103 3.16 18.74 -8.87
C GLU A 103 3.20 18.99 -10.38
N GLU A 104 3.12 17.94 -11.20
CA GLU A 104 3.02 18.06 -12.65
C GLU A 104 1.74 18.80 -13.08
N ALA A 105 0.60 18.52 -12.44
CA ALA A 105 -0.65 19.22 -12.70
C ALA A 105 -0.55 20.71 -12.33
N ARG A 106 0.12 21.03 -11.22
CA ARG A 106 0.40 22.42 -10.81
C ARG A 106 1.30 23.12 -11.82
N ARG A 107 2.35 22.46 -12.31
CA ARG A 107 3.24 23.00 -13.36
C ARG A 107 2.48 23.28 -14.65
N ARG A 108 1.71 22.31 -15.15
CA ARG A 108 0.88 22.47 -16.37
C ARG A 108 -0.14 23.60 -16.23
N LYS A 109 -0.79 23.74 -15.07
CA LYS A 109 -1.71 24.86 -14.79
C LYS A 109 -0.98 26.21 -14.83
N ALA A 110 0.19 26.31 -14.20
CA ALA A 110 0.98 27.55 -14.22
C ALA A 110 1.42 27.95 -15.64
N GLU A 111 1.79 26.98 -16.48
CA GLU A 111 2.14 27.19 -17.89
C GLU A 111 0.93 27.69 -18.71
N SER A 112 -0.26 27.13 -18.47
CA SER A 112 -1.49 27.57 -19.15
C SER A 112 -1.96 28.98 -18.74
N VAL A 113 -1.65 29.42 -17.52
CA VAL A 113 -1.99 30.78 -17.04
C VAL A 113 -1.01 31.83 -17.60
N LYS A 114 0.26 31.48 -17.81
CA LYS A 114 1.27 32.39 -18.35
C LYS A 114 1.13 32.65 -19.86
N GLY A 115 0.37 31.81 -20.58
CA GLY A 115 0.03 32.00 -21.99
C GLY A 115 -1.15 32.94 -22.28
N CYS A 116 -1.81 33.49 -21.25
CA CYS A 116 -2.94 34.42 -21.41
C CYS A 116 -2.54 35.84 -20.97
N GLY A 117 -1.48 36.37 -21.60
CA GLY A 117 -1.08 37.76 -21.48
C GLY A 117 -1.41 38.51 -22.77
N ASP A 118 -2.51 39.25 -22.72
CA ASP A 118 -2.81 40.49 -23.46
C ASP A 118 -2.58 40.53 -24.99
N GLU A 119 -3.68 40.44 -25.75
CA GLU A 119 -3.90 41.26 -26.95
C GLU A 119 -5.42 41.46 -27.05
N SER A 120 -5.89 42.62 -26.59
CA SER A 120 -7.26 43.06 -26.77
C SER A 120 -7.32 44.15 -27.85
N LEU A 121 -8.27 43.96 -28.79
CA LEU A 121 -8.89 44.91 -29.72
C LEU A 121 -8.26 45.11 -31.12
N SER A 122 -8.87 44.51 -32.15
CA SER A 122 -9.63 45.32 -33.14
C SER A 122 -10.64 44.52 -34.00
N LYS A 123 -11.85 45.08 -34.02
CA LYS A 123 -13.01 44.99 -34.93
C LYS A 123 -12.91 44.24 -36.28
N SER A 124 -14.01 43.50 -36.53
CA SER A 124 -14.95 43.64 -37.67
C SER A 124 -15.02 42.53 -38.74
N SER A 125 -16.14 41.79 -38.67
CA SER A 125 -17.07 41.45 -39.78
C SER A 125 -16.60 40.47 -40.88
N ARG A 126 -17.25 39.30 -40.98
CA ARG A 126 -18.27 38.93 -42.02
C ARG A 126 -18.40 37.41 -42.17
N GLN A 127 -19.61 36.94 -41.89
CA GLN A 127 -20.40 35.83 -42.45
C GLN A 127 -19.78 34.92 -43.55
N SER A 128 -19.78 33.60 -43.30
CA SER A 128 -20.21 32.48 -44.20
C SER A 128 -19.86 31.15 -43.49
N LYS A 129 -20.83 30.31 -43.10
CA LYS A 129 -21.51 29.24 -43.85
C LYS A 129 -20.54 28.16 -44.39
N GLY A 130 -20.58 26.95 -43.81
CA GLY A 130 -19.94 25.75 -44.35
C GLY A 130 -19.81 24.60 -43.34
N GLU A 131 -20.58 23.52 -43.56
CA GLU A 131 -20.44 22.20 -42.95
C GLU A 131 -19.26 21.40 -43.53
N SER A 132 -18.73 20.45 -42.76
CA SER A 132 -18.24 19.09 -43.11
C SER A 132 -17.43 18.58 -41.91
N THR A 133 -17.82 17.53 -41.18
CA THR A 133 -17.89 16.09 -41.49
C THR A 133 -16.52 15.45 -41.77
N THR A 134 -16.17 14.49 -40.89
CA THR A 134 -15.18 13.38 -41.02
C THR A 134 -13.69 13.77 -41.11
N GLU A 135 -12.70 13.03 -40.60
CA GLU A 135 -12.60 11.60 -40.25
C GLU A 135 -11.34 11.34 -39.38
N SER A 136 -11.33 10.15 -38.76
CA SER A 136 -10.24 9.51 -38.02
C SER A 136 -8.93 9.39 -38.80
N ILE A 137 -7.76 9.54 -38.15
CA ILE A 137 -6.54 8.81 -38.55
C ILE A 137 -5.74 8.37 -37.32
N SER A 138 -5.45 7.07 -37.30
CA SER A 138 -4.54 6.33 -36.44
C SER A 138 -3.09 6.80 -36.54
N GLY A 139 -2.35 6.77 -35.43
CA GLY A 139 -0.92 7.07 -35.44
C GLY A 139 -0.18 6.33 -34.33
N GLN A 140 0.17 5.09 -34.61
CA GLN A 140 1.15 4.28 -33.91
C GLN A 140 2.54 4.88 -34.18
N VAL A 141 3.33 5.15 -33.14
CA VAL A 141 4.75 5.48 -33.30
C VAL A 141 5.60 4.65 -32.34
N ASP A 142 6.64 4.11 -32.94
CA ASP A 142 7.55 3.07 -32.49
C ASP A 142 8.31 3.40 -31.20
N LEU A 143 8.37 2.41 -30.30
CA LEU A 143 9.47 2.25 -29.36
C LEU A 143 10.62 1.56 -30.09
N LEU A 144 11.56 2.35 -30.63
CA LEU A 144 12.91 1.91 -30.91
C LEU A 144 13.89 2.92 -30.34
N LEU A 145 14.26 2.75 -29.07
CA LEU A 145 15.55 3.17 -28.51
C LEU A 145 15.59 2.79 -27.03
N PHE A 146 16.00 1.57 -26.72
CA PHE A 146 16.81 1.25 -25.54
C PHE A 146 17.30 -0.21 -25.67
N SER A 147 18.08 -0.47 -26.71
CA SER A 147 19.10 -1.50 -26.70
C SER A 147 20.44 -0.77 -26.83
N GLU A 148 21.43 -1.22 -26.06
CA GLU A 148 22.82 -0.75 -26.05
C GLU A 148 23.12 0.51 -25.23
N ARG A 149 23.44 0.30 -23.94
CA ARG A 149 24.75 0.69 -23.41
C ARG A 149 25.07 -0.05 -22.11
N ASN A 150 26.02 -0.98 -22.26
CA ASN A 150 27.11 -1.37 -21.36
C ASN A 150 27.15 -0.77 -19.95
#